data_AF-R1BM08-F1
#
_entry.id   AF-R1BM08-F1
#
_cell.length_a   1.000
_cell.length_b   1.000
_cell.length_c   1.000
_cell.angle_alpha   90.00
_cell.angle_beta   90.00
_cell.angle_gamma   90.00
#
_symmetry.space_group_name_H-M   'P 1'
#
loop_
_entity.id
_entity.type
_entity.pdbx_description
1 polymer ?
#
loop_
_entity_poly.entity_id
_entity_poly.type
_entity_poly.pdbx_seq_one_letter_code
_entity_poly.pdbx_strand_id
1 'polypeptide(L)'
;MVRRIAIAMVHEQEPSHGGVPFRNFFQQTPQVLQQPPYKLYDKVALPLYPAPAHRKVSLRLILTSMGAVPCDAGPLRRRWQLLRRHIAVARLVWRRPASRDSLAEASLSQEPQQMVQP
;
A
#
# COMPACT_ATOMS: atom_id res chain seq x y z
N MET A 1 16.18 -19.03 32.93
CA MET A 1 14.79 -18.69 32.57
C MET A 1 14.63 -18.88 31.06
N VAL A 2 13.78 -19.80 30.61
CA VAL A 2 13.49 -19.98 29.17
C VAL A 2 12.67 -18.79 28.70
N ARG A 3 13.20 -17.98 27.77
CA ARG A 3 12.46 -16.86 27.19
C ARG A 3 11.31 -17.43 26.34
N ARG A 4 10.06 -17.11 26.69
CA ARG A 4 8.90 -17.48 25.87
C ARG A 4 8.86 -16.58 24.64
N ILE A 5 9.14 -17.15 23.47
CA ILE A 5 8.97 -16.45 22.19
C ILE A 5 7.49 -16.55 21.83
N ALA A 6 6.81 -15.41 21.71
CA ALA A 6 5.45 -15.37 21.20
C ALA A 6 5.49 -15.55 19.68
N ILE A 7 4.88 -16.63 19.19
CA ILE A 7 4.77 -16.90 17.75
C ILE A 7 3.34 -16.59 17.33
N ALA A 8 3.18 -15.65 16.40
CA ALA A 8 1.91 -15.39 15.73
C ALA A 8 1.91 -16.11 14.38
N MET A 9 1.04 -17.10 14.23
CA MET A 9 0.92 -17.83 12.96
C MET A 9 0.00 -17.08 12.00
N VAL A 10 0.52 -16.84 10.81
CA VAL A 10 -0.19 -16.18 9.71
C VAL A 10 -0.18 -17.11 8.52
N HIS A 11 -1.34 -17.30 7.91
CA HIS A 11 -1.52 -18.16 6.76
C HIS A 11 -1.84 -17.33 5.51
N GLU A 12 -0.85 -17.15 4.63
CA GLU A 12 -1.03 -16.51 3.32
C GLU A 12 -2.00 -17.34 2.46
N GLN A 13 -3.02 -16.68 1.93
CA GLN A 13 -4.06 -17.29 1.11
C GLN A 13 -3.82 -17.07 -0.39
N GLU A 14 -2.92 -16.15 -0.76
CA GLU A 14 -2.64 -15.79 -2.13
C GLU A 14 -1.61 -16.74 -2.77
N PRO A 15 -1.99 -17.57 -3.76
CA PRO A 15 -1.08 -18.54 -4.36
C PRO A 15 0.13 -17.90 -5.05
N SER A 16 -0.04 -16.71 -5.65
CA SER A 16 1.07 -15.97 -6.26
C SER A 16 2.14 -15.52 -5.26
N HIS A 17 1.81 -15.52 -3.96
CA HIS A 17 2.71 -15.20 -2.85
C HIS A 17 3.04 -16.44 -1.99
N GLY A 18 2.80 -17.66 -2.50
CA GLY A 18 3.10 -18.91 -1.80
C GLY A 18 1.98 -19.43 -0.90
N GLY A 19 0.76 -18.90 -1.04
CA GLY A 19 -0.41 -19.42 -0.34
C GLY A 19 -0.78 -20.83 -0.78
N VAL A 20 -0.95 -21.73 0.19
CA VAL A 20 -1.30 -23.14 -0.02
C VAL A 20 -2.32 -23.60 1.03
N PRO A 21 -3.07 -24.70 0.82
CA PRO A 21 -3.95 -25.23 1.86
C PRO A 21 -3.20 -25.51 3.17
N PHE A 22 -3.75 -25.05 4.30
CA PHE A 22 -3.08 -25.11 5.62
C PHE A 22 -2.71 -26.55 6.04
N ARG A 23 -3.46 -27.56 5.58
CA ARG A 23 -3.18 -28.99 5.83
C ARG A 23 -1.78 -29.41 5.39
N ASN A 24 -1.20 -28.75 4.39
CA ASN A 24 0.12 -29.10 3.85
C ASN A 24 1.22 -28.88 4.90
N PHE A 25 1.05 -27.92 5.81
CA PHE A 25 2.00 -27.67 6.88
C PHE A 25 2.07 -28.84 7.87
N PHE A 26 0.94 -29.46 8.21
CA PHE A 26 0.93 -30.64 9.10
C PHE A 26 1.63 -31.85 8.50
N GLN A 27 1.59 -31.99 7.18
CA GLN A 27 2.25 -33.10 6.47
C GLN A 27 3.76 -32.93 6.41
N GLN A 28 4.24 -31.69 6.28
CA GLN A 28 5.66 -31.39 6.10
C GLN A 28 6.40 -31.09 7.41
N THR A 29 5.68 -30.70 8.46
CA THR A 29 6.31 -30.31 9.73
C THR A 29 6.76 -31.55 10.49
N PRO A 30 8.02 -31.60 10.97
CA PRO A 30 8.49 -32.68 11.83
C PRO A 30 7.56 -32.94 13.02
N GLN A 31 7.26 -34.21 13.29
CA GLN A 31 6.32 -34.62 14.33
C GLN A 31 6.67 -34.06 15.73
N VAL A 32 7.96 -33.92 16.03
CA VAL A 32 8.45 -33.33 17.28
C VAL A 32 7.89 -31.91 17.52
N LEU A 33 7.73 -31.11 16.47
CA LEU A 33 7.20 -29.75 16.58
C LEU A 33 5.67 -29.72 16.74
N GLN A 34 4.99 -30.77 16.32
CA GLN A 34 3.54 -30.91 16.43
C GLN A 34 3.11 -31.42 17.82
N GLN A 35 3.98 -32.17 18.49
CA GLN A 35 3.71 -32.80 19.78
C GLN A 35 4.16 -31.93 20.98
N PRO A 36 3.70 -32.24 22.21
CA PRO A 36 4.27 -31.65 23.42
C PRO A 36 5.80 -31.83 23.46
N PRO A 37 6.56 -30.82 23.92
CA PRO A 37 6.11 -29.57 24.55
C PRO A 37 5.83 -28.41 23.59
N TYR A 38 6.12 -28.56 22.29
CA TYR A 38 6.11 -27.43 21.34
C TYR A 38 4.70 -27.10 20.85
N LYS A 39 3.96 -28.10 20.36
CA LYS A 39 2.60 -27.97 19.84
C LYS A 39 2.42 -26.76 18.90
N LEU A 40 3.26 -26.67 17.87
CA LEU A 40 3.36 -25.49 17.00
C LEU A 40 2.01 -25.04 16.42
N TYR A 41 1.12 -25.99 16.09
CA TYR A 41 -0.19 -25.75 15.47
C TYR A 41 -1.40 -25.85 16.42
N ASP A 42 -1.19 -25.77 17.75
CA ASP A 42 -2.29 -25.81 18.74
C ASP A 42 -3.19 -24.56 18.66
N LYS A 43 -2.66 -23.46 18.11
CA LYS A 43 -3.42 -22.24 17.81
C LYS A 43 -3.78 -22.18 16.34
N VAL A 44 -4.99 -21.74 16.04
CA VAL A 44 -5.42 -21.51 14.66
C VAL A 44 -4.60 -20.36 14.06
N ALA A 45 -4.01 -20.58 12.88
CA ALA A 45 -3.33 -19.54 12.14
C ALA A 45 -4.32 -18.51 11.58
N LEU A 46 -3.95 -17.23 11.64
CA LEU A 46 -4.79 -16.15 11.10
C LEU A 46 -4.67 -16.10 9.57
N PRO A 47 -5.77 -16.15 8.82
CA PRO A 47 -5.71 -16.08 7.37
C PRO A 47 -5.38 -14.66 6.91
N LEU A 48 -4.40 -14.53 6.03
CA LEU A 48 -4.05 -13.31 5.32
C LEU A 48 -4.62 -13.37 3.91
N TYR A 49 -5.77 -12.72 3.71
CA TYR A 49 -6.46 -12.75 2.41
C TYR A 49 -5.82 -11.78 1.40
N PRO A 50 -5.91 -12.06 0.09
CA PRO A 50 -5.43 -11.15 -0.95
C PRO A 50 -6.33 -9.95 -1.18
N ALA A 51 -7.65 -10.15 -1.14
CA ALA A 51 -8.63 -9.12 -1.46
C ALA A 51 -8.42 -7.89 -0.55
N PRO A 52 -8.26 -6.66 -1.08
CA PRO A 52 -7.82 -5.50 -0.29
C PRO A 52 -8.64 -5.23 0.97
N ALA A 53 -9.96 -5.40 0.91
CA ALA A 53 -10.85 -5.24 2.05
C ALA A 53 -10.58 -6.29 3.15
N HIS A 54 -10.47 -7.56 2.77
CA HIS A 54 -10.18 -8.65 3.70
C HIS A 54 -8.75 -8.60 4.21
N ARG A 55 -7.77 -8.26 3.36
CA ARG A 55 -6.35 -8.11 3.74
C ARG A 55 -6.18 -7.10 4.86
N LYS A 56 -6.90 -5.97 4.79
CA LYS A 56 -6.88 -4.95 5.84
C LYS A 56 -7.39 -5.49 7.19
N VAL A 57 -8.46 -6.29 7.17
CA VAL A 57 -9.01 -6.91 8.39
C VAL A 57 -8.05 -7.98 8.92
N SER A 58 -7.52 -8.84 8.05
CA SER A 58 -6.50 -9.84 8.40
C SER A 58 -5.30 -9.21 9.08
N LEU A 59 -4.72 -8.15 8.50
CA LEU A 59 -3.58 -7.43 9.07
C LEU A 59 -3.90 -6.85 10.45
N ARG A 60 -5.11 -6.31 10.64
CA ARG A 60 -5.54 -5.82 11.95
C ARG A 60 -5.60 -6.94 12.98
N LEU A 61 -6.16 -8.11 12.62
CA LEU A 61 -6.21 -9.27 13.50
C LEU A 61 -4.81 -9.78 13.84
N ILE A 62 -3.90 -9.82 12.87
CA ILE A 62 -2.50 -10.21 13.06
C ILE A 62 -1.79 -9.25 14.02
N LEU A 63 -1.93 -7.94 13.82
CA LEU A 63 -1.36 -6.95 14.74
C LEU A 63 -1.93 -7.13 16.15
N THR A 64 -3.24 -7.35 16.26
CA THR A 64 -3.92 -7.53 17.56
C THR A 64 -3.45 -8.81 18.25
N SER A 65 -3.21 -9.90 17.51
CA SER A 65 -2.68 -11.15 18.09
C SER A 65 -1.22 -11.02 18.56
N MET A 66 -0.47 -10.08 17.97
CA MET A 66 0.86 -9.67 18.44
C MET A 66 0.82 -8.66 19.61
N GLY A 67 -0.37 -8.32 20.12
CA GLY A 67 -0.54 -7.42 21.26
C GLY A 67 -0.74 -5.95 20.88
N ALA A 68 -0.93 -5.63 19.61
CA ALA A 68 -1.26 -4.27 19.21
C ALA A 68 -2.65 -3.88 19.74
N VAL A 69 -2.72 -2.71 20.37
CA VAL A 69 -3.97 -2.09 20.79
C VAL A 69 -4.45 -1.11 19.72
N PRO A 70 -5.76 -0.85 19.61
CA PRO A 70 -6.26 0.18 18.70
C PRO A 70 -5.68 1.54 19.09
N CYS A 71 -4.82 2.09 18.24
CA CYS A 71 -4.35 3.45 18.37
C CYS A 71 -5.39 4.40 17.77
N ASP A 72 -5.95 5.27 18.60
CA ASP A 72 -6.83 6.34 18.12
C ASP A 72 -6.00 7.38 17.36
N ALA A 73 -5.84 7.16 16.06
CA ALA A 73 -5.16 8.09 15.17
C ALA A 73 -6.00 9.34 14.85
N GLY A 74 -7.13 9.55 15.53
CA GLY A 74 -8.10 10.63 15.27
C GLY A 74 -7.47 12.01 15.07
N PRO A 75 -6.62 12.50 15.98
CA PRO A 75 -6.01 13.82 15.86
C PRO A 75 -5.04 13.92 14.68
N LEU A 76 -4.19 12.90 14.50
CA LEU A 76 -3.20 12.83 13.42
C LEU A 76 -3.91 12.76 12.06
N ARG A 77 -4.91 11.90 11.92
CA ARG A 77 -5.64 11.70 10.66
C ARG A 77 -6.34 12.99 10.20
N ARG A 78 -6.94 13.75 11.13
CA ARG A 78 -7.51 15.09 10.84
C ARG A 78 -6.44 16.07 10.36
N ARG A 79 -5.29 16.10 11.04
CA ARG A 79 -4.16 17.00 10.71
C ARG A 79 -3.54 16.66 9.34
N TRP A 80 -3.41 15.38 9.00
CA TRP A 80 -2.98 14.91 7.68
C TRP A 80 -3.99 15.22 6.57
N GLN A 81 -5.29 15.15 6.85
CA GLN A 81 -6.34 15.55 5.89
C GLN A 81 -6.28 17.06 5.59
N LEU A 82 -6.06 17.91 6.59
CA LEU A 82 -5.89 19.34 6.40
C LEU A 82 -4.65 19.65 5.55
N LEU A 83 -3.51 19.03 5.86
CA LEU A 83 -2.29 19.21 5.09
C LEU A 83 -2.47 18.82 3.61
N ARG A 84 -3.14 17.69 3.34
CA ARG A 84 -3.48 17.26 1.98
C ARG A 84 -4.36 18.25 1.24
N ARG A 85 -5.34 18.87 1.92
CA ARG A 85 -6.18 19.93 1.35
C ARG A 85 -5.33 21.16 0.98
N HIS A 86 -4.44 21.60 1.87
CA HIS A 86 -3.55 22.72 1.59
C HIS A 86 -2.65 22.46 0.38
N ILE A 87 -2.08 21.26 0.26
CA ILE A 87 -1.26 20.88 -0.89
C ILE A 87 -2.09 20.86 -2.20
N ALA A 88 -3.33 20.36 -2.15
CA ALA A 88 -4.21 20.34 -3.32
C ALA A 88 -4.59 21.76 -3.78
N VAL A 89 -4.91 22.66 -2.84
CA VAL A 89 -5.18 24.08 -3.13
C VAL A 89 -3.94 24.76 -3.69
N ALA A 90 -2.77 24.55 -3.07
CA ALA A 90 -1.52 25.10 -3.58
C ALA A 90 -1.24 24.64 -5.02
N ARG A 91 -1.49 23.36 -5.35
CA ARG A 91 -1.37 22.84 -6.73
C ARG A 91 -2.33 23.48 -7.72
N LEU A 92 -3.55 23.81 -7.28
CA LEU A 92 -4.53 24.53 -8.11
C LEU A 92 -4.11 25.99 -8.34
N VAL A 93 -3.57 26.66 -7.32
CA VAL A 93 -3.09 28.04 -7.41
C VAL A 93 -1.78 28.15 -8.22
N TRP A 94 -0.91 27.14 -8.15
CA TRP A 94 0.34 27.09 -8.91
C TRP A 94 0.16 26.74 -10.40
N ARG A 95 -1.04 26.30 -10.82
CA ARG A 95 -1.42 26.27 -12.24
C ARG A 95 -1.73 27.69 -12.72
N ARG A 96 -0.69 28.55 -12.76
CA ARG A 96 -0.74 29.77 -13.57
C ARG A 96 -0.83 29.34 -15.05
N PRO A 97 -1.77 29.86 -15.85
CA PRO A 97 -1.68 29.68 -17.29
C PRO A 97 -0.40 30.36 -17.76
N ALA A 98 0.44 29.63 -18.50
CA ALA A 98 1.54 30.25 -19.23
C ALA A 98 0.96 31.36 -20.10
N SER A 99 1.36 32.60 -19.80
CA SER A 99 0.90 33.79 -20.49
C SER A 99 1.11 33.67 -22.00
N ARG A 100 0.12 34.13 -22.74
CA ARG A 100 -0.04 34.17 -24.20
C ARG A 100 0.98 35.06 -24.94
N ASP A 101 2.18 35.27 -24.41
CA ASP A 101 3.09 36.30 -24.93
C ASP A 101 4.11 35.77 -25.96
N SER A 102 4.13 34.46 -26.23
CA SER A 102 5.08 33.86 -27.20
C SER A 102 4.58 33.78 -28.66
N LEU A 103 3.38 34.31 -28.97
CA LEU A 103 2.81 34.27 -30.32
C LEU A 103 2.87 35.60 -31.08
N ALA A 104 3.34 36.69 -30.45
CA ALA A 104 3.40 38.00 -31.09
C ALA A 104 4.73 38.28 -31.84
N GLU A 105 5.82 37.56 -31.53
CA GLU A 105 7.13 37.80 -32.16
C GLU A 105 7.34 37.02 -33.48
N ALA A 106 6.43 36.11 -33.85
CA ALA A 106 6.55 35.32 -35.08
C ALA A 106 5.91 35.98 -36.32
N SER A 107 5.30 37.15 -36.21
CA SER A 107 4.51 37.77 -37.30
C SER A 107 5.15 38.99 -37.97
N LEU A 108 6.46 39.24 -37.78
CA LEU A 108 7.12 40.45 -38.33
C LEU A 108 8.34 40.19 -39.22
N SER A 109 8.34 39.07 -39.96
CA SER A 109 9.32 38.82 -41.02
C SER A 109 8.68 38.08 -42.20
N GLN A 110 7.75 38.72 -42.90
CA GLN A 110 7.35 38.31 -44.24
C GLN A 110 6.83 39.52 -45.01
N GLU A 111 7.72 40.13 -45.80
CA GLU A 111 7.34 40.97 -46.93
C GLU A 111 7.71 40.24 -48.25
N PRO A 112 6.96 40.45 -49.34
CA PRO A 112 6.93 39.56 -50.49
C PRO A 112 7.66 40.16 -51.71
N GLN A 113 8.30 39.32 -52.53
CA GLN A 113 8.58 39.65 -53.95
C GLN A 113 8.38 38.39 -54.80
N GLN A 114 7.19 38.24 -55.38
CA GLN A 114 6.81 38.62 -56.76
C GLN A 114 7.44 37.77 -57.88
N MET A 115 6.72 36.70 -58.21
CA MET A 115 6.27 36.28 -59.56
C MET A 115 6.94 36.96 -60.77
N VAL A 116 7.72 36.19 -61.54
CA VAL A 116 7.76 36.25 -63.01
C VAL A 116 8.02 34.84 -63.56
N GLN A 117 6.99 34.26 -64.18
CA GLN A 117 7.09 33.23 -65.24
C GLN A 117 7.17 33.96 -66.60
N PRO A 118 7.66 33.35 -67.70
CA PRO A 118 7.55 31.93 -68.08
C PRO A 118 8.85 31.17 -68.33
#